data_AF-A0A127SUN0-F1
#
_entry.id   AF-A0A127SUN0-F1
#
_cell.length_a   1.000
_cell.length_b   1.000
_cell.length_c   1.000
_cell.angle_alpha   90.00
_cell.angle_beta   90.00
_cell.angle_gamma   90.00
#
_symmetry.space_group_name_H-M   'P 1'
#
loop_
_entity.id
_entity.type
_entity.pdbx_description
1 polymer ?
#
loop_
_entity_poly.entity_id
_entity_poly.type
_entity_poly.pdbx_seq_one_letter_code
_entity_poly.pdbx_strand_id
1 'polypeptide(L)'
;MTYAGYFIDLDGTIYQGTKQFPAGKRFIERLAASDSQYLFVTNNSTKTPAEVAENLTKNHDIPTTADQVYTSAMATADYLATLPNVKRVLMIGEIGLRTALEAKGFELVSEAPADAVAIGLDREINYEKLVQATLAIQNGAAFVATNVDTNLPNERGMLPGAGTLVAALRTAVQKDPVVVGKPET
;
A
#
# COMPACT_ATOMS: atom_id res chain seq x y z
N MET A 1 17.83 11.23 23.72
CA MET A 1 17.55 9.83 23.32
C MET A 1 17.93 9.70 21.86
N THR A 2 18.66 8.66 21.51
CA THR A 2 19.04 8.37 20.12
C THR A 2 18.33 7.07 19.75
N TYR A 3 17.43 7.11 18.76
CA TYR A 3 16.77 5.91 18.27
C TYR A 3 17.71 5.17 17.30
N ALA A 4 17.65 3.84 17.28
CA ALA A 4 18.44 3.03 16.36
C ALA A 4 18.02 3.23 14.89
N GLY A 5 16.74 3.57 14.65
CA GLY A 5 16.24 3.92 13.33
C GLY A 5 14.90 4.63 13.40
N TYR A 6 14.49 5.22 12.26
CA TYR A 6 13.27 6.00 12.12
C TYR A 6 12.39 5.45 10.99
N PHE A 7 11.16 5.08 11.30
CA PHE A 7 10.12 4.84 10.29
C PHE A 7 9.31 6.11 10.12
N ILE A 8 9.37 6.70 8.92
CA ILE A 8 8.89 8.04 8.66
C ILE A 8 7.67 7.97 7.76
N ASP A 9 6.52 8.31 8.32
CA ASP A 9 5.31 8.49 7.53
C ASP A 9 5.47 9.63 6.51
N LEU A 10 4.73 9.56 5.40
CA LEU A 10 4.81 10.54 4.31
C LEU A 10 3.66 11.55 4.36
N ASP A 11 2.45 11.08 4.02
CA ASP A 11 1.26 11.91 3.90
C ASP A 11 0.78 12.41 5.27
N GLY A 12 0.82 13.74 5.48
CA GLY A 12 0.50 14.38 6.75
C GLY A 12 1.70 14.58 7.68
N THR A 13 2.87 14.02 7.35
CA THR A 13 4.11 14.13 8.14
C THR A 13 5.20 14.90 7.40
N ILE A 14 5.48 14.53 6.14
CA ILE A 14 6.50 15.17 5.29
C ILE A 14 5.87 16.15 4.30
N TYR A 15 4.71 15.80 3.76
CA TYR A 15 3.94 16.63 2.82
C TYR A 15 2.45 16.33 2.92
N GLN A 16 1.62 17.12 2.26
CA GLN A 16 0.19 16.85 2.08
C GLN A 16 -0.21 17.19 0.65
N GLY A 17 -0.37 16.17 -0.21
CA GLY A 17 -0.51 16.38 -1.64
C GLY A 17 0.71 17.12 -2.20
N THR A 18 0.50 18.27 -2.85
CA THR A 18 1.59 19.13 -3.35
C THR A 18 2.16 20.07 -2.30
N LYS A 19 1.52 20.20 -1.12
CA LYS A 19 1.98 21.07 -0.04
C LYS A 19 3.17 20.44 0.68
N GLN A 20 4.33 21.05 0.57
CA GLN A 20 5.53 20.66 1.31
C GLN A 20 5.45 21.11 2.78
N PHE A 21 5.98 20.31 3.70
CA PHE A 21 6.23 20.75 5.08
C PHE A 21 7.73 21.01 5.29
N PRO A 22 8.16 22.29 5.38
CA PRO A 22 9.59 22.61 5.51
C PRO A 22 10.27 21.96 6.73
N ALA A 23 9.53 21.73 7.80
CA ALA A 23 10.04 21.04 8.99
C ALA A 23 10.36 19.56 8.71
N GLY A 24 9.57 18.89 7.87
CA GLY A 24 9.79 17.50 7.44
C GLY A 24 11.10 17.36 6.67
N LYS A 25 11.30 18.20 5.64
CA LYS A 25 12.57 18.23 4.89
C LYS A 25 13.79 18.44 5.78
N ARG A 26 13.77 19.48 6.63
CA ARG A 26 14.87 19.75 7.57
C ARG A 26 15.14 18.60 8.52
N PHE A 27 14.12 17.82 8.88
CA PHE A 27 14.29 16.64 9.72
C PHE A 27 15.03 15.53 8.97
N ILE A 28 14.64 15.24 7.73
CA ILE A 28 15.32 14.26 6.88
C ILE A 28 16.78 14.66 6.63
N GLU A 29 17.04 15.94 6.33
CA GLU A 29 18.42 16.43 6.14
C GLU A 29 19.30 16.19 7.36
N ARG A 30 18.75 16.36 8.58
CA ARG A 30 19.48 16.06 9.82
C ARG A 30 19.74 14.58 10.00
N LEU A 31 18.78 13.72 9.65
CA LEU A 31 18.94 12.26 9.72
C LEU A 31 19.96 11.76 8.69
N ALA A 32 19.95 12.30 7.47
CA ALA A 32 20.91 11.95 6.43
C ALA A 32 22.34 12.41 6.77
N ALA A 33 22.48 13.47 7.57
CA ALA A 33 23.76 13.95 8.08
C ALA A 33 24.23 13.24 9.37
N SER A 34 23.45 12.30 9.91
CA SER A 34 23.79 11.51 11.10
C SER A 34 23.96 10.03 10.76
N ASP A 35 24.47 9.24 11.71
CA ASP A 35 24.57 7.77 11.58
C ASP A 35 23.22 7.05 11.77
N SER A 36 22.11 7.78 11.69
CA SER A 36 20.77 7.23 11.96
C SER A 36 20.20 6.60 10.70
N GLN A 37 19.74 5.35 10.82
CA GLN A 37 18.99 4.71 9.74
C GLN A 37 17.56 5.25 9.70
N TYR A 38 17.01 5.41 8.49
CA TYR A 38 15.61 5.76 8.33
C TYR A 38 15.01 5.13 7.09
N LEU A 39 13.70 4.92 7.14
CA LEU A 39 12.90 4.34 6.07
C LEU A 39 11.57 5.09 6.00
N PHE A 40 11.19 5.52 4.80
CA PHE A 40 9.88 6.10 4.54
C PHE A 40 8.83 5.01 4.46
N VAL A 41 7.73 5.15 5.20
CA VAL A 41 6.64 4.18 5.26
C VAL A 41 5.33 4.81 4.83
N THR A 42 4.66 4.24 3.83
CA THR A 42 3.39 4.81 3.29
C THR A 42 2.32 3.75 3.08
N ASN A 43 1.07 4.13 3.34
CA ASN A 43 -0.10 3.30 3.02
C ASN A 43 -0.44 3.29 1.53
N ASN A 44 0.25 4.08 0.70
CA ASN A 44 0.05 4.08 -0.74
C ASN A 44 0.48 2.74 -1.36
N SER A 45 -0.48 1.97 -1.88
CA SER A 45 -0.26 0.73 -2.64
C SER A 45 -0.36 0.92 -4.15
N THR A 46 -0.60 2.16 -4.62
CA THR A 46 -0.77 2.43 -6.06
C THR A 46 0.54 2.64 -6.78
N LYS A 47 1.56 3.16 -6.09
CA LYS A 47 2.87 3.50 -6.65
C LYS A 47 3.94 2.49 -6.25
N THR A 48 4.91 2.29 -7.13
CA THR A 48 6.14 1.56 -6.84
C THR A 48 7.03 2.36 -5.88
N PRO A 49 7.95 1.71 -5.14
CA PRO A 49 8.94 2.42 -4.30
C PRO A 49 9.77 3.45 -5.08
N ALA A 50 10.11 3.15 -6.33
CA ALA A 50 10.83 4.06 -7.21
C ALA A 50 10.03 5.33 -7.52
N GLU A 51 8.74 5.22 -7.85
CA GLU A 51 7.88 6.38 -8.11
C GLU A 51 7.66 7.24 -6.86
N VAL A 52 7.60 6.62 -5.66
CA VAL A 52 7.52 7.36 -4.39
C VAL A 52 8.82 8.12 -4.12
N ALA A 53 9.97 7.47 -4.30
CA ALA A 53 11.29 8.08 -4.13
C ALA A 53 11.52 9.22 -5.14
N GLU A 54 11.11 9.03 -6.38
CA GLU A 54 11.15 10.06 -7.43
C GLU A 54 10.26 11.25 -7.06
N ASN A 55 9.05 11.01 -6.54
CA ASN A 55 8.16 12.08 -6.07
C ASN A 55 8.81 12.89 -4.91
N LEU A 56 9.40 12.21 -3.92
CA LEU A 56 10.11 12.85 -2.83
C LEU A 56 11.27 13.72 -3.33
N THR A 57 12.04 13.20 -4.29
CA THR A 57 13.19 13.91 -4.85
C THR A 57 12.78 15.10 -5.71
N LYS A 58 11.86 14.90 -6.66
CA LYS A 58 11.50 15.91 -7.68
C LYS A 58 10.49 16.94 -7.20
N ASN A 59 9.53 16.55 -6.35
CA ASN A 59 8.41 17.42 -5.97
C ASN A 59 8.51 17.94 -4.54
N HIS A 60 9.35 17.32 -3.70
CA HIS A 60 9.51 17.69 -2.29
C HIS A 60 10.95 18.04 -1.90
N ASP A 61 11.89 18.01 -2.86
CA ASP A 61 13.31 18.31 -2.67
C ASP A 61 13.96 17.48 -1.55
N ILE A 62 13.58 16.20 -1.43
CA ILE A 62 14.12 15.24 -0.48
C ILE A 62 14.78 14.10 -1.28
N PRO A 63 16.11 14.13 -1.47
CA PRO A 63 16.84 13.07 -2.16
C PRO A 63 16.55 11.70 -1.52
N THR A 64 15.95 10.80 -2.29
CA THR A 64 15.47 9.50 -1.79
C THR A 64 15.72 8.42 -2.83
N THR A 65 16.14 7.23 -2.40
CA THR A 65 16.23 6.03 -3.25
C THR A 65 15.06 5.08 -2.99
N ALA A 66 14.81 4.15 -3.92
CA ALA A 66 13.73 3.16 -3.78
C ALA A 66 13.90 2.28 -2.52
N ASP A 67 15.13 1.94 -2.14
CA ASP A 67 15.43 1.14 -0.94
C ASP A 67 15.08 1.85 0.37
N GLN A 68 14.90 3.18 0.33
CA GLN A 68 14.47 3.97 1.48
C GLN A 68 12.94 4.05 1.59
N VAL A 69 12.18 3.35 0.74
CA VAL A 69 10.72 3.38 0.74
C VAL A 69 10.15 1.99 0.98
N TYR A 70 9.21 1.90 1.91
CA TYR A 70 8.45 0.70 2.18
C TYR A 70 6.95 0.99 2.15
N THR A 71 6.25 0.36 1.21
CA THR A 71 4.84 0.63 0.94
C THR A 71 3.93 -0.45 1.54
N SER A 72 2.64 -0.13 1.72
CA SER A 72 1.63 -1.12 2.09
C SER A 72 1.49 -2.26 1.09
N ALA A 73 1.80 -2.02 -0.19
CA ALA A 73 1.87 -3.06 -1.21
C ALA A 73 2.98 -4.09 -0.91
N MET A 74 4.18 -3.62 -0.56
CA MET A 74 5.29 -4.49 -0.16
C MET A 74 4.94 -5.27 1.10
N ALA A 75 4.43 -4.58 2.12
CA ALA A 75 3.99 -5.22 3.37
C ALA A 75 2.93 -6.29 3.12
N THR A 76 1.98 -6.04 2.21
CA THR A 76 0.93 -7.02 1.83
C THR A 76 1.53 -8.26 1.16
N ALA A 77 2.48 -8.05 0.25
CA ALA A 77 3.17 -9.17 -0.41
C ALA A 77 4.03 -9.97 0.59
N ASP A 78 4.70 -9.30 1.53
CA ASP A 78 5.42 -9.95 2.62
C ASP A 78 4.50 -10.76 3.52
N TYR A 79 3.35 -10.20 3.91
CA TYR A 79 2.36 -10.91 4.71
C TYR A 79 1.83 -12.16 4.00
N LEU A 80 1.44 -12.05 2.73
CA LEU A 80 0.96 -13.18 1.94
C LEU A 80 2.02 -14.29 1.84
N ALA A 81 3.30 -13.94 1.79
CA ALA A 81 4.39 -14.91 1.71
C ALA A 81 4.59 -15.70 3.02
N THR A 82 4.03 -15.20 4.14
CA THR A 82 3.99 -15.95 5.41
C THR A 82 2.85 -16.97 5.46
N LEU A 83 1.84 -16.85 4.60
CA LEU A 83 0.70 -17.76 4.59
C LEU A 83 1.03 -19.06 3.86
N PRO A 84 0.64 -20.22 4.43
CA PRO A 84 0.88 -21.51 3.78
C PRO A 84 0.02 -21.64 2.51
N ASN A 85 0.58 -22.23 1.47
CA ASN A 85 -0.10 -22.61 0.23
C ASN A 85 -0.73 -21.44 -0.56
N VAL A 86 -0.24 -20.20 -0.41
CA VAL A 86 -0.63 -19.09 -1.29
C VAL A 86 0.31 -19.03 -2.48
N LYS A 87 -0.22 -19.28 -3.69
CA LYS A 87 0.53 -19.14 -4.95
C LYS A 87 -0.19 -18.22 -5.93
N ARG A 88 -1.51 -18.38 -6.07
CA ARG A 88 -2.37 -17.64 -6.98
C ARG A 88 -3.08 -16.52 -6.23
N VAL A 89 -2.78 -15.28 -6.57
CA VAL A 89 -3.35 -14.10 -5.91
C VAL A 89 -4.24 -13.36 -6.89
N LEU A 90 -5.52 -13.21 -6.55
CA LEU A 90 -6.43 -12.32 -7.25
C LEU A 90 -6.21 -10.91 -6.71
N MET A 91 -5.71 -10.03 -7.57
CA MET A 91 -5.34 -8.67 -7.19
C MET A 91 -6.40 -7.66 -7.63
N ILE A 92 -6.82 -6.80 -6.70
CA ILE A 92 -7.53 -5.54 -6.98
C ILE A 92 -6.61 -4.41 -6.55
N GLY A 93 -6.00 -3.71 -7.50
CA GLY A 93 -5.05 -2.63 -7.21
C GLY A 93 -4.30 -2.16 -8.45
N GLU A 94 -3.45 -1.15 -8.26
CA GLU A 94 -2.63 -0.56 -9.33
C GLU A 94 -1.19 -1.15 -9.34
N ILE A 95 -0.29 -0.50 -10.08
CA ILE A 95 1.06 -1.01 -10.40
C ILE A 95 1.94 -1.28 -9.17
N GLY A 96 1.80 -0.49 -8.10
CA GLY A 96 2.53 -0.71 -6.86
C GLY A 96 2.26 -2.08 -6.23
N LEU A 97 0.98 -2.45 -6.13
CA LEU A 97 0.57 -3.76 -5.61
C LEU A 97 0.98 -4.90 -6.54
N ARG A 98 0.80 -4.74 -7.85
CA ARG A 98 1.23 -5.72 -8.86
C ARG A 98 2.71 -6.05 -8.70
N THR A 99 3.54 -5.02 -8.72
CA THR A 99 5.01 -5.16 -8.67
C THR A 99 5.45 -5.85 -7.38
N ALA A 100 4.85 -5.48 -6.25
CA ALA A 100 5.18 -6.09 -4.96
C ALA A 100 4.83 -7.58 -4.91
N LEU A 101 3.66 -7.97 -5.43
CA LEU A 101 3.23 -9.37 -5.45
C LEU A 101 4.07 -10.22 -6.42
N GLU A 102 4.33 -9.72 -7.63
CA GLU A 102 5.17 -10.40 -8.62
C GLU A 102 6.61 -10.57 -8.11
N ALA A 103 7.16 -9.58 -7.38
CA ALA A 103 8.48 -9.67 -6.76
C ALA A 103 8.59 -10.76 -5.68
N LYS A 104 7.47 -11.18 -5.08
CA LYS A 104 7.40 -12.32 -4.15
C LYS A 104 7.12 -13.66 -4.84
N GLY A 105 6.99 -13.65 -6.17
CA GLY A 105 6.77 -14.85 -6.97
C GLY A 105 5.32 -15.34 -7.00
N PHE A 106 4.36 -14.49 -6.64
CA PHE A 106 2.94 -14.84 -6.77
C PHE A 106 2.49 -14.84 -8.22
N GLU A 107 1.64 -15.79 -8.57
CA GLU A 107 0.92 -15.84 -9.84
C GLU A 107 -0.33 -14.96 -9.73
N LEU A 108 -0.35 -13.83 -10.44
CA LEU A 108 -1.51 -12.95 -10.44
C LEU A 108 -2.60 -13.49 -11.36
N VAL A 109 -3.80 -13.65 -10.82
CA VAL A 109 -4.98 -14.13 -11.55
C VAL A 109 -6.07 -13.07 -11.56
N SER A 110 -6.89 -13.03 -12.61
CA SER A 110 -8.03 -12.12 -12.73
C SER A 110 -9.37 -12.74 -12.32
N GLU A 111 -9.41 -14.07 -12.17
CA GLU A 111 -10.62 -14.85 -11.97
C GLU A 111 -10.40 -15.97 -10.94
N ALA A 112 -11.49 -16.43 -10.32
CA ALA A 112 -11.47 -17.57 -9.43
C ALA A 112 -11.17 -18.90 -10.19
N PRO A 113 -10.57 -19.92 -9.54
CA PRO A 113 -10.15 -19.95 -8.14
C PRO A 113 -8.84 -19.20 -7.91
N ALA A 114 -8.67 -18.67 -6.70
CA ALA A 114 -7.44 -18.04 -6.21
C ALA A 114 -7.20 -18.48 -4.75
N ASP A 115 -5.95 -18.46 -4.30
CA ASP A 115 -5.58 -18.82 -2.92
C ASP A 115 -5.73 -17.62 -1.97
N ALA A 116 -5.58 -16.41 -2.51
CA ALA A 116 -5.79 -15.16 -1.80
C ALA A 116 -6.38 -14.08 -2.71
N VAL A 117 -7.09 -13.14 -2.11
CA VAL A 117 -7.50 -11.85 -2.68
C VAL A 117 -6.72 -10.75 -1.96
N ALA A 118 -5.95 -9.97 -2.72
CA ALA A 118 -5.24 -8.80 -2.23
C ALA A 118 -5.90 -7.54 -2.80
N ILE A 119 -6.48 -6.69 -1.94
CA ILE A 119 -7.19 -5.47 -2.34
C ILE A 119 -6.49 -4.20 -1.81
N GLY A 120 -6.19 -3.28 -2.73
CA GLY A 120 -5.78 -1.91 -2.44
C GLY A 120 -6.68 -0.91 -3.16
N LEU A 121 -6.20 0.32 -3.33
CA LEU A 121 -6.89 1.27 -4.18
C LEU A 121 -6.72 0.87 -5.66
N ASP A 122 -7.84 0.75 -6.36
CA ASP A 122 -7.91 0.50 -7.80
C ASP A 122 -8.88 1.53 -8.41
N ARG A 123 -8.35 2.53 -9.12
CA ARG A 123 -9.18 3.56 -9.77
C ARG A 123 -9.95 3.04 -10.99
N GLU A 124 -9.59 1.86 -11.49
CA GLU A 124 -10.26 1.17 -12.60
C GLU A 124 -11.06 -0.04 -12.08
N ILE A 125 -11.47 -0.02 -10.82
CA ILE A 125 -12.33 -1.06 -10.27
C ILE A 125 -13.69 -1.07 -11.00
N ASN A 126 -14.20 -2.28 -11.24
CA ASN A 126 -15.50 -2.49 -11.85
C ASN A 126 -16.24 -3.63 -11.13
N TYR A 127 -17.50 -3.83 -11.51
CA TYR A 127 -18.34 -4.87 -10.89
C TYR A 127 -17.77 -6.28 -11.07
N GLU A 128 -17.19 -6.59 -12.24
CA GLU A 128 -16.64 -7.93 -12.51
C GLU A 128 -15.46 -8.26 -11.60
N LYS A 129 -14.54 -7.31 -11.36
CA LYS A 129 -13.44 -7.50 -10.39
C LYS A 129 -13.99 -7.82 -8.99
N LEU A 130 -15.05 -7.14 -8.56
CA LEU A 130 -15.71 -7.41 -7.27
C LEU A 130 -16.38 -8.79 -7.24
N VAL A 131 -17.01 -9.21 -8.34
CA VAL A 131 -17.60 -10.55 -8.48
C VAL A 131 -16.54 -11.63 -8.33
N GLN A 132 -15.45 -11.55 -9.10
CA GLN A 132 -14.37 -12.56 -9.05
C GLN A 132 -13.71 -12.64 -7.67
N ALA A 133 -13.45 -11.49 -7.04
CA ALA A 133 -12.95 -11.44 -5.67
C ALA A 133 -13.93 -12.04 -4.65
N THR A 134 -15.22 -11.74 -4.78
CA THR A 134 -16.28 -12.29 -3.91
C THR A 134 -16.33 -13.80 -4.02
N LEU A 135 -16.35 -14.34 -5.24
CA LEU A 135 -16.37 -15.78 -5.50
C LEU A 135 -15.11 -16.48 -4.97
N ALA A 136 -13.94 -15.88 -5.15
CA ALA A 136 -12.70 -16.41 -4.60
C ALA A 136 -12.73 -16.49 -3.06
N ILE A 137 -13.16 -15.43 -2.38
CA ILE A 137 -13.24 -15.39 -0.91
C ILE A 137 -14.29 -16.39 -0.38
N GLN A 138 -15.45 -16.48 -1.02
CA GLN A 138 -16.48 -17.46 -0.66
C GLN A 138 -16.00 -18.91 -0.81
N ASN A 139 -15.10 -19.15 -1.77
CA ASN A 139 -14.45 -20.44 -1.98
C ASN A 139 -13.19 -20.66 -1.11
N GLY A 140 -12.95 -19.80 -0.12
CA GLY A 140 -11.93 -20.00 0.90
C GLY A 140 -10.61 -19.24 0.68
N ALA A 141 -10.52 -18.39 -0.35
CA ALA A 141 -9.34 -17.54 -0.52
C ALA A 141 -9.12 -16.63 0.71
N ALA A 142 -7.86 -16.42 1.08
CA ALA A 142 -7.51 -15.43 2.10
C ALA A 142 -7.96 -14.04 1.64
N PHE A 143 -8.50 -13.22 2.55
CA PHE A 143 -8.96 -11.87 2.23
C PHE A 143 -8.03 -10.85 2.89
N VAL A 144 -7.24 -10.12 2.09
CA VAL A 144 -6.17 -9.24 2.58
C VAL A 144 -6.31 -7.85 1.95
N ALA A 145 -6.25 -6.81 2.77
CA ALA A 145 -6.33 -5.42 2.35
C ALA A 145 -5.00 -4.68 2.61
N THR A 146 -4.54 -3.90 1.63
CA THR A 146 -3.29 -3.13 1.78
C THR A 146 -3.40 -2.05 2.86
N ASN A 147 -4.57 -1.42 2.98
CA ASN A 147 -4.93 -0.46 4.02
C ASN A 147 -6.45 -0.25 3.95
N VAL A 148 -7.01 0.47 4.93
CA VAL A 148 -8.44 0.83 4.99
C VAL A 148 -8.68 2.33 4.99
N ASP A 149 -7.75 3.11 4.44
CA ASP A 149 -7.88 4.56 4.37
C ASP A 149 -9.14 4.91 3.55
N THR A 150 -10.07 5.61 4.20
CA THR A 150 -11.41 5.88 3.64
C THR A 150 -11.37 6.92 2.53
N ASN A 151 -10.43 7.87 2.59
CA ASN A 151 -10.32 8.98 1.66
C ASN A 151 -8.90 9.13 1.12
N LEU A 152 -8.80 9.40 -0.17
CA LEU A 152 -7.58 9.85 -0.85
C LEU A 152 -7.70 11.37 -1.10
N PRO A 153 -6.93 12.22 -0.39
CA PRO A 153 -6.91 13.65 -0.68
C PRO A 153 -6.20 13.93 -2.01
N ASN A 154 -6.81 14.76 -2.86
CA ASN A 154 -6.16 15.34 -4.03
C ASN A 154 -6.73 16.74 -4.36
N GLU A 155 -6.32 17.32 -5.48
CA GLU A 155 -6.76 18.66 -5.93
C GLU A 155 -8.28 18.78 -6.15
N ARG A 156 -8.98 17.66 -6.37
CA ARG A 156 -10.44 17.62 -6.55
C ARG A 156 -11.18 17.50 -5.21
N GLY A 157 -10.47 17.31 -4.10
CA GLY A 157 -11.02 17.14 -2.76
C GLY A 157 -10.72 15.77 -2.16
N MET A 158 -11.59 15.31 -1.26
CA MET A 158 -11.50 13.97 -0.65
C MET A 158 -12.20 12.96 -1.55
N LEU A 159 -11.42 12.12 -2.23
CA LEU A 159 -11.95 11.06 -3.09
C LEU A 159 -11.99 9.72 -2.35
N PRO A 160 -12.76 8.72 -2.84
CA PRO A 160 -12.73 7.37 -2.27
C PRO A 160 -11.32 6.77 -2.21
N GLY A 161 -10.95 6.28 -1.03
CA GLY A 161 -9.69 5.56 -0.79
C GLY A 161 -9.85 4.03 -0.91
N ALA A 162 -8.79 3.28 -0.57
CA ALA A 162 -8.82 1.82 -0.60
C ALA A 162 -9.91 1.26 0.35
N GLY A 163 -10.11 1.91 1.49
CA GLY A 163 -11.14 1.52 2.47
C GLY A 163 -12.55 1.50 1.91
N THR A 164 -12.86 2.36 0.92
CA THR A 164 -14.18 2.33 0.24
C THR A 164 -14.36 1.04 -0.56
N LEU A 165 -13.32 0.61 -1.28
CA LEU A 165 -13.37 -0.61 -2.10
C LEU A 165 -13.39 -1.86 -1.21
N VAL A 166 -12.59 -1.84 -0.13
CA VAL A 166 -12.58 -2.87 0.90
C VAL A 166 -13.96 -3.01 1.54
N ALA A 167 -14.62 -1.90 1.88
CA ALA A 167 -15.96 -1.93 2.47
C ALA A 167 -17.01 -2.54 1.53
N ALA A 168 -16.93 -2.25 0.23
CA ALA A 168 -17.81 -2.86 -0.77
C ALA A 168 -17.63 -4.39 -0.82
N LEU A 169 -16.39 -4.86 -0.90
CA LEU A 169 -16.10 -6.28 -0.95
C LEU A 169 -16.44 -6.99 0.37
N ARG A 170 -16.08 -6.41 1.53
CA ARG A 170 -16.46 -6.86 2.87
C ARG A 170 -17.98 -7.04 3.00
N THR A 171 -18.75 -6.11 2.44
CA THR A 171 -20.23 -6.19 2.46
C THR A 171 -20.73 -7.38 1.64
N ALA A 172 -20.12 -7.65 0.48
CA ALA A 172 -20.49 -8.78 -0.38
C ALA A 172 -20.14 -10.14 0.23
N VAL A 173 -19.01 -10.25 0.95
CA VAL A 173 -18.54 -11.52 1.53
C VAL A 173 -18.89 -11.71 3.01
N GLN A 174 -19.42 -10.67 3.67
CA GLN A 174 -19.74 -10.65 5.11
C GLN A 174 -18.58 -11.08 6.03
N LYS A 175 -17.35 -10.76 5.63
CA LYS A 175 -16.11 -11.13 6.30
C LYS A 175 -15.15 -9.95 6.28
N ASP A 176 -14.47 -9.70 7.39
CA ASP A 176 -13.41 -8.70 7.46
C ASP A 176 -12.11 -9.21 6.81
N PRO A 177 -11.37 -8.37 6.08
CA PRO A 177 -10.05 -8.70 5.61
C PRO A 177 -9.03 -8.64 6.74
N VAL A 178 -7.88 -9.28 6.54
CA VAL A 178 -6.67 -8.91 7.26
C VAL A 178 -6.15 -7.62 6.65
N VAL A 179 -6.03 -6.56 7.45
CA VAL A 179 -5.50 -5.27 7.02
C VAL A 179 -4.01 -5.21 7.36
N VAL A 180 -3.17 -4.87 6.38
CA VAL A 180 -1.70 -4.91 6.55
C VAL A 180 -1.09 -3.53 6.78
N GLY A 181 -1.68 -2.48 6.20
CA GLY A 181 -1.20 -1.11 6.34
C GLY A 181 -1.40 -0.53 7.74
N LYS A 182 -0.75 0.61 7.99
CA LYS A 182 -0.89 1.37 9.25
C LYS A 182 -2.36 1.77 9.47
N PRO A 183 -2.89 1.85 10.71
CA PRO A 183 -2.22 1.70 12.00
C PRO A 183 -2.24 0.28 12.58
N GLU A 184 -2.49 -0.75 11.77
CA GLU A 184 -2.62 -2.13 12.26
C GLU A 184 -1.33 -2.59 12.98
N THR A 185 -1.53 -3.28 14.10
CA THR A 185 -0.49 -3.78 15.02
C THR A 185 -0.18 -5.24 14.79
#